data_AF-A0A512C8J3-F1
#
_entry.id   AF-A0A512C8J3-F1
#
_cell.length_a   1.000
_cell.length_b   1.000
_cell.length_c   1.000
_cell.angle_alpha   90.00
_cell.angle_beta   90.00
_cell.angle_gamma   90.00
#
_symmetry.space_group_name_H-M   'P 1'
#
loop_
_entity.id
_entity.type
_entity.pdbx_description
1 polymer ?
#
loop_
_entity_poly.entity_id
_entity_poly.type
_entity_poly.pdbx_seq_one_letter_code
_entity_poly.pdbx_strand_id
1 'polypeptide(L)'
;MEKGEIKKLMEKYAAGHSTLEEEELLIKNSTDNESIETQWFKYVKGKKQNPKTGFNDKIWEAIKKKEKKRLTRKLIIGGMSIAASLLFLLFYLRPAPIPETKSLAEKEALLKEALAMFENNTIKTNNKKVLYEDEIIIIYSTSE
;
A
#
# COMPACT_ATOMS: atom_id res chain seq x y z
N MET A 1 9.14 -24.66 -51.36
CA MET A 1 9.80 -24.04 -50.21
C MET A 1 11.07 -24.82 -49.95
N GLU A 2 12.22 -24.15 -49.88
CA GLU A 2 13.48 -24.85 -49.67
C GLU A 2 13.56 -25.41 -48.24
N LYS A 3 14.18 -26.59 -48.06
CA LYS A 3 14.31 -27.23 -46.73
C LYS A 3 14.96 -26.31 -45.69
N GLY A 4 15.85 -25.40 -46.12
CA GLY A 4 16.49 -24.42 -45.25
C GLY A 4 15.56 -23.33 -44.71
N GLU A 5 14.55 -22.93 -45.48
CA GLU A 5 13.57 -21.92 -45.08
C GLU A 5 12.62 -22.46 -44.00
N ILE A 6 12.18 -23.71 -44.16
CA ILE A 6 11.31 -24.39 -43.18
C ILE A 6 12.03 -24.54 -41.84
N LYS A 7 13.33 -24.86 -41.84
CA LYS A 7 14.13 -24.97 -40.61
C LYS A 7 14.21 -23.64 -39.86
N LYS A 8 14.50 -22.54 -40.56
CA LYS A 8 14.50 -21.19 -39.96
C LYS A 8 13.12 -20.81 -39.42
N LEU A 9 12.07 -21.19 -40.13
CA LEU A 9 10.69 -20.94 -39.70
C LEU A 9 10.34 -21.74 -38.43
N MET A 10 10.86 -22.97 -38.31
CA MET A 10 10.73 -23.79 -37.10
C MET A 10 11.43 -23.16 -35.90
N GLU A 11 12.65 -22.65 -36.10
CA GLU A 11 13.39 -21.93 -35.07
C GLU A 11 12.64 -20.68 -34.61
N LYS A 12 12.05 -19.94 -35.55
CA LYS A 12 11.21 -18.77 -35.28
C LYS A 12 9.93 -19.14 -34.51
N TYR A 13 9.31 -20.26 -34.85
CA TYR A 13 8.16 -20.81 -34.14
C TYR A 13 8.52 -21.21 -32.70
N ALA A 14 9.62 -21.95 -32.52
CA ALA A 14 10.11 -22.36 -31.20
C ALA A 14 10.49 -21.16 -30.31
N ALA A 15 10.97 -20.07 -30.90
CA ALA A 15 11.25 -18.81 -30.21
C ALA A 15 9.99 -17.97 -29.91
N GLY A 16 8.80 -18.35 -30.42
CA GLY A 16 7.56 -17.61 -30.23
C GLY A 16 7.50 -16.28 -31.02
N HIS A 17 8.26 -16.19 -32.12
CA HIS A 17 8.31 -15.00 -32.98
C HIS A 17 7.59 -15.18 -34.31
N SER A 18 6.99 -16.34 -34.56
CA SER A 18 6.26 -16.65 -35.80
C SER A 18 4.99 -15.81 -35.93
N THR A 19 4.63 -15.48 -37.17
CA THR A 19 3.31 -14.92 -37.48
C THR A 19 2.28 -16.04 -37.69
N LEU A 20 0.99 -15.69 -37.63
CA LEU A 20 -0.10 -16.65 -37.87
C LEU A 20 -0.04 -17.28 -39.27
N GLU A 21 0.36 -16.50 -40.28
CA GLU A 21 0.53 -16.97 -41.66
C GLU A 21 1.68 -17.97 -41.77
N GLU A 22 2.80 -17.69 -41.10
CA GLU A 22 3.97 -18.56 -41.01
C GLU A 22 3.66 -19.88 -40.31
N GLU A 23 2.89 -19.84 -39.23
CA GLU A 23 2.40 -21.04 -38.53
C GLU A 23 1.49 -21.88 -39.42
N GLU A 24 0.61 -21.25 -40.19
CA GLU A 24 -0.25 -21.96 -41.13
C GLU A 24 0.57 -22.65 -42.24
N LEU A 25 1.66 -22.01 -42.69
CA LEU A 25 2.61 -22.62 -43.63
C LEU A 25 3.34 -23.82 -43.02
N LEU A 26 3.77 -23.75 -41.76
CA LEU A 26 4.38 -24.88 -41.04
C LEU A 26 3.39 -26.06 -40.92
N ILE A 27 2.14 -25.78 -40.57
CA ILE A 27 1.08 -26.79 -40.42
C ILE A 27 0.69 -27.41 -41.78
N LYS A 28 0.75 -26.64 -42.88
CA LYS A 28 0.47 -27.16 -44.23
C LYS A 28 1.62 -28.01 -44.78
N ASN A 29 2.86 -27.63 -44.48
CA ASN A 29 4.05 -28.30 -45.00
C ASN A 29 4.57 -29.46 -44.11
N SER A 30 3.93 -29.75 -42.98
CA SER A 30 4.24 -30.90 -42.12
C SER A 30 3.79 -32.22 -42.77
N THR A 31 4.59 -32.73 -43.71
CA THR A 31 4.29 -33.94 -44.49
C THR A 31 4.98 -35.20 -43.95
N ASP A 32 6.02 -35.04 -43.13
CA ASP A 32 6.72 -36.16 -42.50
C ASP A 32 5.89 -36.74 -41.34
N ASN A 33 5.72 -38.05 -41.27
CA ASN A 33 4.91 -38.70 -40.23
C ASN A 33 5.72 -39.11 -39.00
N GLU A 34 7.05 -39.11 -39.09
CA GLU A 34 7.93 -39.68 -38.06
C GLU A 34 8.46 -38.64 -37.08
N SER A 35 8.46 -37.35 -37.45
CA SER A 35 8.98 -36.28 -36.61
C SER A 35 8.00 -35.87 -35.49
N ILE A 36 8.53 -35.52 -34.32
CA ILE A 36 7.72 -35.05 -33.18
C ILE A 36 7.03 -33.72 -33.52
N GLU A 37 7.73 -32.86 -34.26
CA GLU A 37 7.23 -31.56 -34.69
C GLU A 37 6.02 -31.71 -35.60
N THR A 38 6.03 -32.66 -36.54
CA THR A 38 4.88 -32.89 -37.41
C THR A 38 3.69 -33.51 -36.67
N GLN A 39 3.92 -34.36 -35.67
CA GLN A 39 2.85 -34.85 -34.78
C GLN A 39 2.22 -33.70 -33.98
N TRP A 40 3.04 -32.77 -33.50
CA TRP A 40 2.56 -31.56 -32.84
C TRP A 40 1.68 -30.72 -33.76
N PHE A 41 2.12 -30.41 -34.98
CA PHE A 41 1.31 -29.61 -35.91
C PHE A 41 0.00 -30.30 -36.31
N LYS A 42 0.00 -31.63 -36.44
CA LYS A 42 -1.24 -32.40 -36.65
C LYS A 42 -2.19 -32.30 -35.47
N TYR A 43 -1.67 -32.41 -34.24
CA TYR A 43 -2.46 -32.24 -33.03
C TYR A 43 -3.08 -30.84 -32.98
N VAL A 44 -2.29 -29.80 -33.21
CA VAL A 44 -2.76 -28.41 -33.24
C VAL A 44 -3.84 -28.24 -34.30
N LYS A 45 -3.63 -28.75 -35.51
CA LYS A 45 -4.62 -28.70 -36.61
C LYS A 45 -5.92 -29.40 -36.24
N GLY A 46 -5.85 -30.59 -35.63
CA GLY A 46 -7.02 -31.38 -35.25
C GLY A 46 -7.78 -30.84 -34.04
N LYS A 47 -7.13 -30.05 -33.18
CA LYS A 47 -7.73 -29.46 -31.98
C LYS A 47 -8.10 -27.99 -32.15
N LYS A 48 -7.73 -27.35 -33.27
CA LYS A 48 -8.07 -25.95 -33.55
C LYS A 48 -9.59 -25.82 -33.67
N GLN A 49 -10.20 -25.21 -32.66
CA GLN A 49 -11.62 -24.88 -32.67
C GLN A 49 -11.79 -23.45 -33.16
N ASN A 50 -12.84 -23.23 -33.95
CA ASN A 50 -13.25 -21.87 -34.26
C ASN A 50 -13.71 -21.21 -32.96
N PRO A 51 -13.25 -19.97 -32.66
CA PRO A 51 -13.70 -19.26 -31.48
C PRO A 51 -15.21 -19.08 -31.54
N LYS A 52 -15.89 -19.24 -30.40
CA LYS A 52 -17.32 -18.93 -30.29
C LYS A 52 -17.54 -17.45 -30.62
N THR A 53 -18.67 -17.14 -31.24
CA THR A 53 -19.05 -15.75 -31.56
C THR A 53 -18.97 -14.87 -30.29
N GLY A 54 -18.27 -13.73 -30.39
CA GLY A 54 -18.07 -12.81 -29.26
C GLY A 54 -16.98 -13.22 -28.25
N PHE A 55 -16.16 -14.24 -28.52
CA PHE A 55 -15.05 -14.63 -27.64
C PHE A 55 -13.97 -13.53 -27.52
N ASN A 56 -13.61 -12.90 -28.65
CA ASN A 56 -12.66 -11.79 -28.66
C ASN A 56 -13.16 -10.61 -27.83
N ASP A 57 -14.46 -10.29 -27.92
CA ASP A 57 -15.07 -9.21 -27.16
C ASP A 57 -14.97 -9.47 -25.65
N LYS A 58 -15.22 -10.71 -25.22
CA LYS A 58 -15.06 -11.13 -23.81
C LYS A 58 -13.61 -11.02 -23.32
N ILE A 59 -12.64 -11.37 -24.16
CA ILE A 59 -11.22 -11.21 -23.82
C ILE A 59 -10.88 -9.73 -23.64
N TRP A 60 -11.27 -8.90 -24.60
CA TRP A 60 -11.03 -7.46 -24.53
C TRP A 60 -11.72 -6.81 -23.35
N GLU A 61 -12.95 -7.23 -23.03
CA GLU A 61 -13.68 -6.78 -21.86
C GLU A 61 -12.95 -7.16 -20.57
N ALA A 62 -12.46 -8.40 -20.46
CA ALA A 62 -11.72 -8.87 -19.29
C ALA A 62 -10.40 -8.10 -19.08
N ILE A 63 -9.69 -7.78 -20.16
CA ILE A 63 -8.46 -6.96 -20.12
C ILE A 63 -8.80 -5.53 -19.67
N LYS A 64 -9.76 -4.88 -20.34
CA LYS A 64 -10.19 -3.51 -20.04
C LYS A 64 -10.77 -3.36 -18.62
N LYS A 65 -11.45 -4.39 -18.10
CA LYS A 65 -11.99 -4.40 -16.73
C LYS A 65 -10.89 -4.25 -15.68
N LYS A 66 -9.71 -4.85 -15.90
CA LYS A 66 -8.56 -4.70 -15.00
C LYS A 66 -7.98 -3.28 -15.05
N GLU A 67 -7.91 -2.68 -16.23
CA GLU A 67 -7.42 -1.30 -16.40
C GLU A 67 -8.37 -0.28 -15.79
N LYS A 68 -9.69 -0.41 -16.03
CA LYS A 68 -10.71 0.49 -15.47
C LYS A 68 -10.69 0.48 -13.95
N LYS A 69 -10.54 -0.70 -13.32
CA LYS A 69 -10.44 -0.85 -11.86
C LYS A 69 -9.18 -0.20 -11.28
N ARG A 70 -8.07 -0.21 -12.03
CA ARG A 70 -6.81 0.46 -11.64
C ARG A 70 -6.95 1.98 -11.74
N LEU A 71 -7.60 2.48 -12.79
CA LEU A 71 -7.82 3.91 -12.99
C LEU A 71 -8.72 4.50 -11.89
N THR A 72 -9.83 3.83 -11.57
CA THR A 72 -10.74 4.28 -10.50
C THR A 72 -10.06 4.29 -9.14
N ARG A 73 -9.24 3.28 -8.82
CA ARG A 73 -8.49 3.26 -7.56
C ARG A 73 -7.48 4.40 -7.46
N LYS A 74 -6.78 4.73 -8.56
CA LYS A 74 -5.85 5.89 -8.61
C LYS A 74 -6.57 7.22 -8.42
N LEU A 75 -7.73 7.39 -9.04
CA LEU A 75 -8.54 8.62 -8.89
C LEU A 75 -9.06 8.79 -7.47
N ILE A 76 -9.53 7.72 -6.82
CA ILE A 76 -10.01 7.76 -5.43
C ILE A 76 -8.86 8.11 -4.47
N ILE A 77 -7.70 7.47 -4.62
CA ILE A 77 -6.52 7.75 -3.79
C ILE A 77 -6.03 9.19 -4.02
N GLY A 78 -6.00 9.66 -5.27
CA GLY A 78 -5.65 11.03 -5.60
C GLY A 78 -6.59 12.05 -4.97
N GLY A 79 -7.91 11.82 -5.05
CA GLY A 79 -8.92 12.66 -4.41
C GLY A 79 -8.81 12.71 -2.88
N MET A 80 -8.58 11.56 -2.24
CA MET A 80 -8.35 11.48 -0.78
C MET A 80 -7.12 12.29 -0.35
N SER A 81 -6.04 12.24 -1.13
CA SER A 81 -4.81 13.00 -0.83
C SER A 81 -5.04 14.52 -0.85
N ILE A 82 -5.80 15.01 -1.84
CA ILE A 82 -6.17 16.42 -1.95
C ILE A 82 -7.02 16.85 -0.74
N ALA A 83 -8.03 16.07 -0.38
CA ALA A 83 -8.89 16.36 0.77
C ALA A 83 -8.11 16.39 2.10
N ALA A 84 -7.21 15.43 2.32
CA ALA A 84 -6.37 15.39 3.52
C ALA A 84 -5.42 16.60 3.60
N SER A 85 -4.86 17.02 2.46
CA SER A 85 -3.95 18.18 2.40
C SER A 85 -4.69 19.49 2.71
N LEU A 86 -5.92 19.64 2.22
CA LEU A 86 -6.79 20.77 2.56
C LEU A 86 -7.15 20.79 4.05
N LEU A 87 -7.46 19.63 4.64
CA LEU A 87 -7.73 19.52 6.09
C LEU A 87 -6.49 19.91 6.93
N PHE A 88 -5.29 19.47 6.52
CA PHE A 88 -4.05 19.87 7.17
C PHE A 88 -3.80 21.37 7.07
N LEU A 89 -4.06 21.98 5.92
CA LEU A 89 -3.92 23.42 5.72
C LEU A 89 -4.89 24.21 6.60
N LEU A 90 -6.15 23.76 6.70
CA LEU A 90 -7.15 24.37 7.58
C LEU A 90 -6.77 24.23 9.06
N PHE A 91 -6.17 23.11 9.46
CA PHE A 91 -5.67 22.92 10.81
C PHE A 91 -4.45 23.81 11.10
N TYR A 92 -3.53 23.92 10.15
CA TYR A 92 -2.34 24.77 10.26
C TYR A 92 -2.67 26.26 10.33
N LEU A 93 -3.67 26.71 9.56
CA LEU A 93 -4.16 28.09 9.56
C LEU A 93 -5.08 28.41 10.73
N ARG A 94 -5.36 27.45 11.62
CA ARG A 94 -6.19 27.69 12.79
C ARG A 94 -5.49 28.72 13.69
N PRO A 95 -6.12 29.88 13.97
CA PRO A 95 -5.52 30.85 14.88
C PRO A 95 -5.30 30.20 16.23
N ALA A 96 -4.13 30.44 16.83
CA ALA A 96 -3.87 30.04 18.21
C ALA A 96 -4.99 30.60 19.11
N PRO A 97 -5.49 29.83 20.08
CA PRO A 97 -6.45 30.37 21.04
C PRO A 97 -5.84 31.63 21.64
N ILE A 98 -6.57 32.74 21.59
CA ILE A 98 -6.17 33.98 22.24
C ILE A 98 -5.92 33.60 23.70
N PRO A 99 -4.68 33.74 24.23
CA PRO A 99 -4.44 33.40 25.62
C PRO A 99 -5.38 34.27 26.45
N GLU A 100 -6.21 33.66 27.28
CA GLU A 100 -7.02 34.39 28.25
C GLU A 100 -6.06 35.21 29.11
N THR A 101 -5.96 36.51 28.82
CA THR A 101 -5.11 37.42 29.57
C THR A 101 -5.77 37.64 30.92
N LYS A 102 -5.53 36.73 31.87
CA LYS A 102 -5.98 36.89 33.26
C LYS A 102 -5.49 38.23 33.80
N SER A 103 -6.38 38.95 34.47
CA SER A 103 -6.03 40.21 35.12
C SER A 103 -4.95 39.99 36.19
N LEU A 104 -4.15 41.00 36.50
CA LEU A 104 -3.18 40.95 37.60
C LEU A 104 -3.84 40.50 38.91
N ALA A 105 -5.05 41.00 39.18
CA ALA A 105 -5.82 40.63 40.37
C ALA A 105 -6.17 39.14 40.43
N GLU A 106 -6.48 38.53 39.28
CA GLU A 106 -6.80 37.08 39.20
C GLU A 106 -5.55 36.23 39.39
N LYS A 107 -4.40 36.69 38.87
CA LYS A 107 -3.10 36.03 39.08
C LYS A 107 -2.69 36.10 40.55
N GLU A 108 -2.89 37.24 41.20
CA GLU A 108 -2.62 37.40 42.63
C GLU A 108 -3.53 36.53 43.50
N ALA A 109 -4.82 36.42 43.15
CA ALA A 109 -5.77 35.57 43.85
C ALA A 109 -5.36 34.08 43.78
N LEU A 110 -5.01 33.59 42.58
CA LEU A 110 -4.53 32.22 42.38
C LEU A 110 -3.21 31.95 43.11
N LEU A 111 -2.29 32.92 43.14
CA LEU A 111 -1.03 32.78 43.87
C LEU A 111 -1.28 32.66 45.38
N LYS A 112 -2.15 33.50 45.94
CA LYS A 112 -2.53 33.43 47.35
C LYS A 112 -3.21 32.10 47.69
N GLU A 113 -4.09 31.62 46.83
CA GLU A 113 -4.73 30.31 46.98
C GLU A 113 -3.70 29.18 46.99
N ALA A 114 -2.75 29.18 46.04
CA ALA A 114 -1.68 28.19 46.00
C ALA A 114 -0.81 28.24 47.26
N LEU A 115 -0.40 29.43 47.71
CA LEU A 115 0.41 29.59 48.93
C LEU A 115 -0.32 29.08 50.17
N ALA A 116 -1.62 29.33 50.28
CA ALA A 116 -2.44 28.83 51.39
C ALA A 116 -2.53 27.29 51.41
N MET A 117 -2.43 26.62 50.25
CA MET A 117 -2.35 25.16 50.19
C MET A 117 -1.05 24.60 50.79
N PHE A 118 0.04 25.39 50.81
CA PHE A 118 1.32 24.98 51.37
C PHE A 118 1.48 25.32 52.87
N GLU A 119 0.82 26.38 53.37
CA GLU A 119 0.93 26.78 54.79
C GLU A 119 0.39 25.74 55.79
N ASN A 120 -0.49 24.83 55.36
CA ASN A 120 -1.07 23.80 56.23
C ASN A 120 -0.25 22.51 56.37
N ASN A 121 0.91 22.41 55.72
CA ASN A 121 1.81 21.26 55.90
C ASN A 121 3.00 21.62 56.79
N THR A 122 2.72 21.99 58.04
CA THR A 122 3.70 21.79 59.12
C THR A 122 3.83 20.28 59.33
N ILE A 123 4.80 19.69 58.63
CA ILE A 123 5.16 18.28 58.71
C ILE A 123 5.39 17.94 60.19
N LYS A 124 4.50 17.11 60.77
CA LYS A 124 4.78 16.43 62.03
C LYS A 124 6.03 15.57 61.83
N THR A 125 7.19 16.09 62.22
CA THR A 125 8.47 15.39 62.29
C THR A 125 8.40 14.37 63.43
N ASN A 126 7.68 13.29 63.21
CA ASN A 126 7.85 12.08 64.00
C ASN A 126 9.13 11.41 63.51
N ASN A 127 10.20 11.50 64.31
CA ASN A 127 11.48 10.76 64.29
C ASN A 127 11.62 9.68 63.20
N LYS A 128 11.70 10.08 61.94
CA LYS A 128 11.95 9.19 60.80
C LYS A 128 13.20 9.71 60.09
N LYS A 129 14.26 8.92 60.14
CA LYS A 129 15.51 9.22 59.45
C LYS A 129 15.32 8.84 57.98
N VAL A 130 15.45 9.80 57.07
CA VAL A 130 15.42 9.55 55.63
C VAL A 130 16.68 8.78 55.27
N LEU A 131 16.50 7.58 54.71
CA LEU A 131 17.61 6.76 54.24
C LEU A 131 17.94 7.06 52.78
N TYR A 132 16.95 7.46 51.99
CA TYR A 132 17.10 7.75 50.56
C TYR A 132 15.95 8.63 50.05
N GLU A 133 16.27 9.60 49.19
CA GLU A 133 15.32 10.51 48.55
C GLU A 133 15.74 10.78 47.09
N ASP A 134 14.78 10.67 46.18
CA ASP A 134 14.85 11.08 44.77
C ASP A 134 13.51 11.73 44.38
N GLU A 135 13.41 12.31 43.18
CA GLU A 135 12.25 13.11 42.72
C GLU A 135 10.89 12.39 42.82
N ILE A 136 10.88 11.05 42.89
CA ILE A 136 9.66 10.23 42.87
C ILE A 136 9.44 9.42 44.16
N ILE A 137 10.49 9.12 44.95
CA ILE A 137 10.37 8.17 46.07
C ILE A 137 11.20 8.64 47.28
N ILE A 138 10.58 8.60 48.47
CA ILE A 138 11.25 8.82 49.76
C ILE A 138 11.10 7.57 50.64
N ILE A 139 12.22 7.01 51.10
CA ILE A 139 12.25 5.85 51.98
C ILE A 139 12.66 6.28 53.39
N TYR A 140 11.80 5.98 54.36
CA TYR A 140 12.01 6.28 55.77
C TYR A 140 12.32 5.00 56.55
N SER A 141 13.22 5.08 57.54
CA SER A 141 13.30 4.07 58.60
C SER A 141 12.68 4.58 59.90
N THR A 142 12.02 3.68 60.61
CA THR A 142 11.61 3.87 62.01
C THR A 142 12.72 3.31 62.89
N SER A 143 13.31 4.14 63.74
CA SER A 143 14.06 3.64 64.89
C SER A 143 13.05 3.28 65.98
N GLU A 144 13.10 2.05 66.50
CA GLU A 144 12.51 1.77 67.82
C GLU A 144 13.21 2.61 68.90
#